data_AF-A0A9D8Z5F0-F1
#
_entry.id   AF-A0A9D8Z5F0-F1
#
_cell.length_a   1.000
_cell.length_b   1.000
_cell.length_c   1.000
_cell.angle_alpha   90.00
_cell.angle_beta   90.00
_cell.angle_gamma   90.00
#
_symmetry.space_group_name_H-M   'P 1'
#
loop_
_entity.id
_entity.type
_entity.pdbx_description
1 polymer ?
#
loop_
_entity_poly.entity_id
_entity_poly.type
_entity_poly.pdbx_seq_one_letter_code
_entity_poly.pdbx_strand_id
1 'polypeptide(L)' 'LVGLYITAAYWFTASTSFANPAVAIARGFSDTFSGIRPVDVPGFIAAELVGAVLAALVAGWMFGSAYAKSQPEAAE' A
#
# COMPACT_ATOMS: atom_id res chain seq x y z
N LEU A 1 10.32 -7.75 -11.21
CA LEU A 1 10.58 -7.52 -9.76
C LEU A 1 9.28 -7.38 -8.98
N VAL A 2 8.38 -6.47 -9.35
CA VAL A 2 7.08 -6.29 -8.67
C VAL A 2 6.23 -7.57 -8.63
N GLY A 3 6.04 -8.26 -9.77
CA GLY A 3 5.24 -9.49 -9.80
C GLY A 3 5.77 -10.62 -8.89
N LEU A 4 7.10 -10.78 -8.82
CA LEU A 4 7.75 -11.73 -7.90
C LEU A 4 7.54 -11.32 -6.43
N TYR A 5 7.62 -10.02 -6.12
CA TYR A 5 7.35 -9.50 -4.78
C TYR A 5 5.90 -9.72 -4.36
N ILE A 6 4.93 -9.41 -5.22
CA ILE A 6 3.50 -9.63 -4.95
C ILE A 6 3.20 -11.13 -4.82
N THR A 7 3.80 -11.99 -5.66
CA THR A 7 3.65 -13.45 -5.54
C THR A 7 4.21 -13.95 -4.20
N ALA A 8 5.40 -13.49 -3.83
CA ALA A 8 6.01 -13.87 -2.55
C ALA A 8 5.19 -13.37 -1.35
N ALA A 9 4.68 -12.15 -1.40
CA ALA A 9 3.82 -11.62 -0.35
C ALA A 9 2.48 -12.37 -0.29
N TYR A 10 1.87 -12.73 -1.41
CA TYR A 10 0.64 -13.52 -1.42
C TYR A 10 0.82 -14.94 -0.86
N TRP A 11 1.98 -15.56 -1.08
CA TRP A 11 2.24 -16.96 -0.72
C TRP A 11 2.92 -17.14 0.64
N PHE A 12 3.74 -16.18 1.06
CA PHE A 12 4.57 -16.27 2.28
C PHE A 12 4.16 -15.28 3.37
N THR A 13 3.29 -14.30 3.08
CA THR A 13 2.73 -13.41 4.13
C THR A 13 1.22 -13.56 4.20
N ALA A 14 0.67 -13.50 5.41
CA ALA A 14 -0.74 -13.76 5.66
C ALA A 14 -1.69 -12.69 5.08
N SER A 15 -1.16 -11.59 4.52
CA SER A 15 -1.95 -10.41 4.15
C SER A 15 -2.50 -10.42 2.72
N THR A 16 -2.14 -11.40 1.89
CA THR A 16 -2.65 -11.56 0.50
C THR A 16 -2.49 -10.33 -0.42
N SER A 17 -1.63 -9.38 -0.03
CA SER A 17 -1.20 -8.22 -0.81
C SER A 17 -2.31 -7.29 -1.34
N PHE A 18 -3.38 -7.02 -0.58
CA PHE A 18 -4.46 -6.14 -1.04
C PHE A 18 -4.06 -4.68 -1.18
N ALA A 19 -3.42 -4.11 -0.16
CA ALA A 19 -2.99 -2.71 -0.14
C ALA A 19 -4.10 -1.72 -0.58
N ASN A 20 -5.36 -2.06 -0.30
CA ASN A 20 -6.55 -1.35 -0.76
C ASN A 20 -7.73 -1.62 0.20
N PRO A 21 -8.17 -0.60 0.97
CA PRO A 21 -9.24 -0.74 1.95
C PRO A 21 -10.57 -1.24 1.35
N ALA A 22 -10.90 -0.83 0.12
CA ALA A 22 -12.13 -1.29 -0.54
C ALA A 22 -12.08 -2.79 -0.86
N VAL A 23 -10.91 -3.29 -1.24
CA VAL A 23 -10.70 -4.72 -1.45
C VAL A 23 -10.75 -5.46 -0.12
N ALA A 24 -10.09 -4.97 0.94
CA ALA A 24 -10.14 -5.58 2.26
C ALA A 24 -11.59 -5.76 2.77
N ILE A 25 -12.46 -4.75 2.56
CA ILE A 25 -13.89 -4.84 2.87
C ILE A 25 -14.57 -5.94 2.06
N ALA A 26 -14.40 -5.95 0.74
CA ALA A 26 -15.02 -6.96 -0.13
C ALA A 26 -14.58 -8.40 0.23
N ARG A 27 -13.32 -8.57 0.65
CA ARG A 27 -12.75 -9.85 1.08
C ARG A 27 -13.24 -10.29 2.46
N GLY A 28 -13.73 -9.35 3.28
CA GLY A 28 -14.48 -9.61 4.51
C GLY A 28 -15.78 -10.37 4.31
N PHE A 29 -16.35 -10.33 3.11
CA PHE A 29 -17.62 -10.98 2.76
C PHE A 29 -17.43 -12.27 1.92
N SER A 30 -16.23 -12.86 1.91
CA SER A 30 -15.92 -14.02 1.07
C SER A 30 -15.16 -15.10 1.84
N ASP A 31 -15.66 -16.33 1.79
CA ASP A 31 -15.04 -17.53 2.39
C ASP A 31 -14.05 -18.23 1.44
N THR A 32 -13.27 -17.47 0.68
CA THR A 32 -12.28 -18.02 -0.26
C THR A 32 -10.87 -17.97 0.33
N PHE A 33 -9.88 -18.55 -0.36
CA PHE A 33 -8.49 -18.67 0.13
C PHE A 33 -7.89 -17.35 0.65
N SER A 34 -8.19 -16.23 0.00
CA SER A 34 -7.74 -14.90 0.43
C SER A 34 -8.80 -14.12 1.23
N GLY A 35 -9.75 -14.81 1.87
CA GLY A 35 -10.84 -14.20 2.64
C GLY A 35 -10.30 -13.60 3.95
N ILE A 36 -10.91 -12.52 4.43
CA ILE A 36 -10.56 -11.92 5.72
C ILE A 36 -11.73 -12.14 6.67
N ARG A 37 -11.48 -12.54 7.92
CA ARG A 37 -12.55 -12.58 8.91
C ARG A 37 -13.07 -11.16 9.12
N PRO A 38 -14.39 -10.91 9.17
CA PRO A 38 -14.94 -9.55 9.30
C PRO A 38 -14.35 -8.74 10.45
N VAL A 39 -14.02 -9.40 11.57
CA VAL A 39 -13.41 -8.79 12.76
C VAL A 39 -11.98 -8.30 12.54
N ASP A 40 -11.26 -8.86 11.56
CA ASP A 40 -9.86 -8.53 11.26
C ASP A 40 -9.76 -7.44 10.17
N VAL A 41 -10.84 -7.16 9.43
CA VAL A 41 -10.88 -6.15 8.34
C VAL A 41 -10.42 -4.76 8.80
N PRO A 42 -10.84 -4.23 9.98
CA PRO A 42 -10.35 -2.93 10.44
C PRO A 42 -8.83 -2.91 10.67
N GLY A 43 -8.25 -4.02 11.13
CA GLY A 43 -6.80 -4.16 11.32
C GLY A 43 -6.03 -4.12 10.01
N PHE A 44 -6.55 -4.77 8.97
CA PHE A 44 -6.00 -4.70 7.61
C PHE A 44 -6.00 -3.26 7.08
N ILE A 45 -7.15 -2.58 7.16
CA ILE A 45 -7.27 -1.19 6.68
C ILE A 45 -6.30 -0.26 7.42
N ALA A 46 -6.17 -0.41 8.73
CA ALA A 46 -5.22 0.39 9.52
C ALA A 46 -3.78 0.16 9.05
N ALA A 47 -3.37 -1.09 8.82
CA ALA A 47 -2.03 -1.41 8.32
C ALA A 47 -1.79 -0.86 6.90
N GLU A 48 -2.79 -0.91 6.03
CA GLU A 48 -2.71 -0.36 4.67
C GLU A 48 -2.51 1.17 4.70
N LEU A 49 -3.26 1.88 5.55
CA LEU A 49 -3.12 3.33 5.71
C LEU A 49 -1.75 3.71 6.28
N VAL A 50 -1.26 2.98 7.28
CA VAL A 50 0.10 3.18 7.81
C VAL A 50 1.14 2.96 6.72
N GLY A 51 1.01 1.88 5.94
CA GLY A 51 1.88 1.60 4.80
C GLY A 51 1.86 2.72 3.76
N ALA A 52 0.68 3.25 3.43
CA ALA A 52 0.53 4.36 2.48
C ALA A 52 1.21 5.64 2.97
N VAL A 53 1.05 6.00 4.25
CA VAL A 53 1.71 7.16 4.85
C VAL A 53 3.24 7.00 4.82
N LEU A 54 3.76 5.85 5.25
CA LEU A 54 5.20 5.58 5.24
C LEU A 54 5.77 5.62 3.82
N ALA A 55 5.06 5.02 2.85
CA ALA A 55 5.46 5.07 1.45
C ALA A 55 5.50 6.50 0.91
N ALA A 56 4.51 7.34 1.24
CA ALA A 56 4.48 8.73 0.82
C ALA A 56 5.63 9.54 1.44
N LEU A 57 5.95 9.32 2.72
CA LEU A 57 7.09 9.97 3.38
C LEU A 57 8.43 9.58 2.75
N VAL A 58 8.63 8.28 2.49
CA VAL A 58 9.85 7.79 1.85
C VAL A 58 9.96 8.31 0.41
N ALA A 59 8.86 8.28 -0.36
CA ALA A 59 8.85 8.84 -1.71
C ALA A 59 9.14 10.35 -1.69
N GLY A 60 8.55 11.09 -0.74
CA GLY A 60 8.83 12.52 -0.54
C GLY A 60 10.30 12.78 -0.20
N TRP A 61 10.92 11.95 0.64
CA TRP A 61 12.35 12.04 0.92
C TRP A 61 13.21 11.72 -0.30
N MET A 62 12.88 10.68 -1.06
CA MET A 62 13.64 10.27 -2.25
C MET A 62 13.53 11.27 -3.41
N PHE A 63 12.34 11.84 -3.63
CA PHE A 63 12.05 12.68 -4.80
C PHE A 63 11.92 14.17 -4.48
N GLY A 64 11.92 14.57 -3.21
CA GLY A 64 11.75 15.96 -2.78
C GLY A 64 12.84 16.91 -3.30
N SER A 65 14.10 16.45 -3.36
CA SER A 65 15.19 17.24 -3.97
C SER A 65 15.11 17.33 -5.50
N ALA A 66 14.46 16.37 -6.17
CA ALA A 66 14.28 16.39 -7.61
C ALA A 66 13.18 17.38 -8.04
N TYR A 67 12.10 17.48 -7.25
CA TYR A 67 11.03 18.45 -7.49
C TYR A 67 11.51 19.90 -7.31
N ALA A 68 12.24 20.19 -6.22
CA ALA A 68 12.80 21.52 -5.96
C ALA A 68 13.77 22.01 -7.05
N LYS A 69 14.52 21.09 -7.68
CA LYS A 69 15.47 21.40 -8.76
C LYS A 69 14.80 21.60 -10.13
N SER A 70 13.56 21.13 -10.29
CA SER A 70 12.80 21.20 -11.55
C SER A 70 11.90 22.43 -11.68
N GLN A 71 11.77 23.23 -10.61
CA GLN A 71 11.13 24.54 -10.69
C GLN A 71 12.03 25.44 -11.55
N PRO A 72 11.59 25.93 -12.72
CA PRO A 72 12.31 27.01 -13.38
C PRO A 72 12.25 28.18 -12.41
N GLU A 73 13.42 28.68 -12.03
CA GLU A 73 13.60 29.93 -11.29
C GLU A 73 12.63 30.95 -11.89
N ALA A 74 11.59 31.27 -11.12
CA ALA A 74 10.45 32.00 -11.62
C ALA A 74 10.92 33.39 -12.01
N ALA A 75 11.15 33.58 -13.31
CA ALA A 75 11.11 34.85 -14.03
C ALA A 75 11.57 36.05 -13.19
N GLU A 76 12.89 36.23 -13.07
CA GLU A 76 13.44 37.59 -12.98
C GLU A 76 13.34 38.29 -14.34
#